data_AF-A0A662SEE6-F1
#
_entry.id   AF-A0A662SEE6-F1
#
_cell.length_a   1.000
_cell.length_b   1.000
_cell.length_c   1.000
_cell.angle_alpha   90.00
_cell.angle_beta   90.00
_cell.angle_gamma   90.00
#
_symmetry.space_group_name_H-M   'P 1'
#
loop_
_entity.id
_entity.type
_entity.pdbx_description
1 polymer ?
#
loop_
_entity_poly.entity_id
_entity_poly.type
_entity_poly.pdbx_seq_one_letter_code
_entity_poly.pdbx_strand_id
1 'polypeptide(L)' 'GSDDPEQLVRELYKPVRVLAVGRVHLPGDMKALRVTITSKDYRRWRRKIEDMTELASRLTGYYIYVSQI' A
#
# COMPACT_ATOMS: atom_id res chain seq x y z
N GLY A 1 -4.64 -21.60 -3.10
CA GLY A 1 -3.51 -20.85 -3.65
C GLY A 1 -4.08 -19.69 -4.40
N SER A 2 -3.83 -18.46 -3.98
CA SER A 2 -4.30 -17.28 -4.71
C SER A 2 -3.65 -16.04 -4.11
N ASP A 3 -2.92 -15.32 -4.94
CA ASP A 3 -2.20 -14.09 -4.63
C ASP A 3 -3.14 -12.99 -4.12
N ASP A 4 -3.34 -12.88 -2.80
CA ASP A 4 -4.09 -11.76 -2.23
C ASP A 4 -3.22 -10.49 -2.29
N PRO A 5 -3.58 -9.48 -3.10
CA PRO A 5 -2.77 -8.29 -3.26
C PRO A 5 -2.59 -7.52 -1.94
N GLU A 6 -3.52 -7.66 -0.99
CA GLU A 6 -3.39 -7.07 0.34
C GLU A 6 -2.25 -7.71 1.15
N GLN A 7 -2.11 -9.03 1.08
CA GLN A 7 -1.03 -9.75 1.72
C GLN A 7 0.32 -9.42 1.08
N LEU A 8 0.37 -9.33 -0.26
CA LEU A 8 1.59 -8.93 -0.97
C LEU A 8 2.05 -7.52 -0.56
N VAL A 9 1.13 -6.55 -0.49
CA VAL A 9 1.43 -5.19 -0.02
C VAL A 9 1.98 -5.21 1.41
N ARG A 10 1.38 -5.99 2.32
CA ARG A 10 1.86 -6.08 3.72
C ARG A 10 3.29 -6.62 3.80
N GLU A 11 3.64 -7.60 2.98
CA GLU A 11 4.99 -8.16 2.94
C GLU A 11 6.02 -7.17 2.37
N LEU A 12 5.69 -6.51 1.25
CA LEU A 12 6.58 -5.52 0.61
C LEU A 12 6.89 -4.33 1.52
N TYR A 13 5.92 -3.91 2.34
CA TYR A 13 6.09 -2.74 3.20
C TYR A 13 7.00 -3.02 4.41
N LYS A 14 7.44 -4.25 4.69
CA LYS A 14 8.36 -4.52 5.81
C LYS A 14 9.69 -3.74 5.66
N PRO A 15 10.19 -3.07 6.71
CA PRO A 15 9.77 -3.08 8.11
C PRO A 15 8.79 -1.96 8.51
N VAL A 16 8.20 -1.23 7.55
CA VAL A 16 7.22 -0.18 7.82
C VAL A 16 5.97 -0.79 8.45
N ARG A 17 5.56 -0.26 9.60
CA ARG A 17 4.35 -0.72 10.29
C ARG A 17 3.11 -0.24 9.54
N VAL A 18 2.47 -1.15 8.82
CA VAL A 18 1.17 -0.93 8.18
C VAL A 18 0.05 -1.24 9.18
N LEU A 19 -0.84 -0.28 9.42
CA LEU A 19 -1.98 -0.43 10.33
C LEU A 19 -3.12 -1.20 9.66
N ALA A 20 -3.42 -0.88 8.40
CA ALA A 20 -4.46 -1.52 7.63
C ALA A 20 -4.13 -1.50 6.13
N VAL A 21 -4.58 -2.53 5.43
CA VAL A 21 -4.68 -2.55 3.97
C VAL A 21 -6.12 -2.94 3.64
N GLY A 22 -6.74 -2.27 2.68
CA GLY A 22 -8.08 -2.61 2.24
C GLY A 22 -8.40 -2.06 0.87
N ARG A 23 -9.29 -2.73 0.15
CA ARG A 23 -9.75 -2.32 -1.19
C ARG A 23 -10.63 -1.09 -1.10
N VAL A 24 -10.41 -0.14 -1.99
CA VAL A 24 -11.22 1.07 -2.14
C VAL A 24 -11.56 1.28 -3.61
N HIS A 25 -12.73 1.86 -3.87
CA HIS A 25 -13.13 2.27 -5.20
C HIS A 25 -12.74 3.73 -5.41
N LEU A 26 -11.95 3.99 -6.43
CA LEU A 26 -11.64 5.34 -6.88
C LEU A 26 -12.49 5.68 -8.12
N PRO A 27 -12.69 6.98 -8.44
CA PRO A 27 -13.42 7.38 -9.63
C PRO A 27 -12.88 6.70 -10.89
N GLY A 28 -13.78 6.31 -11.80
CA GLY A 28 -13.42 5.65 -13.06
C GLY A 28 -13.14 4.14 -12.94
N ASP A 29 -13.83 3.45 -12.02
CA ASP A 29 -13.73 2.00 -11.80
C ASP A 29 -12.30 1.49 -11.53
N MET A 30 -11.44 2.37 -11.03
CA MET A 30 -10.05 2.05 -10.76
C MET A 30 -9.94 1.20 -9.49
N LYS A 31 -9.36 0.01 -9.65
CA LYS A 31 -9.03 -0.90 -8.54
C LYS A 31 -7.91 -0.29 -7.71
N ALA A 32 -8.18 0.00 -6.44
CA ALA A 32 -7.20 0.59 -5.55
C ALA A 32 -7.13 -0.12 -4.19
N LEU A 33 -5.93 -0.11 -3.59
CA LEU A 33 -5.69 -0.51 -2.21
C LEU A 33 -5.29 0.70 -1.38
N ARG A 34 -6.00 0.93 -0.28
CA ARG A 34 -5.63 1.91 0.73
C ARG A 34 -4.71 1.26 1.74
N VAL A 35 -3.53 1.85 1.93
CA VAL A 35 -2.54 1.45 2.94
C VAL A 35 -2.50 2.53 4.03
N THR A 36 -2.90 2.19 5.25
CA THR A 36 -2.91 3.13 6.37
C THR A 36 -1.63 2.99 7.18
N ILE A 37 -0.90 4.08 7.36
CA ILE A 37 0.38 4.16 8.09
C ILE A 37 0.32 5.36 9.03
N THR A 38 1.04 5.33 10.15
CA THR A 38 1.13 6.51 11.02
C THR A 38 1.93 7.63 10.34
N SER A 39 1.62 8.89 10.64
CA SER A 39 2.39 10.05 10.19
C SER A 39 3.85 10.02 10.65
N LYS A 40 4.14 9.31 11.77
CA LYS A 40 5.50 9.10 12.28
C LYS A 40 6.27 8.12 11.41
N ASP A 41 5.68 6.96 11.11
CA ASP A 41 6.32 5.94 10.28
C ASP A 41 6.46 6.40 8.83
N TYR A 42 5.46 7.10 8.31
CA TYR A 42 5.54 7.68 6.96
C TYR A 42 6.71 8.65 6.83
N ARG A 43 6.87 9.59 7.76
CA ARG A 43 8.00 10.53 7.74
C ARG A 43 9.35 9.81 7.87
N ARG A 44 9.43 8.79 8.72
CA ARG A 44 10.66 8.00 8.92
C ARG A 44 11.06 7.20 7.68
N TRP A 45 10.09 6.65 6.95
CA TRP A 45 10.31 5.69 5.87
C TRP A 45 9.88 6.19 4.49
N ARG A 46 9.66 7.50 4.33
CA ARG A 46 9.02 8.11 3.15
C ARG A 46 9.52 7.53 1.82
N ARG A 47 10.83 7.59 1.58
CA ARG A 47 11.43 7.13 0.32
C ARG A 47 11.17 5.64 0.07
N LYS A 48 11.33 4.80 1.10
CA LYS A 48 11.06 3.37 1.00
C LYS A 48 9.58 3.09 0.75
N ILE A 49 8.68 3.87 1.34
CA ILE A 49 7.23 3.76 1.09
C ILE A 49 6.93 4.11 -0.36
N GLU A 50 7.51 5.18 -0.90
CA GLU A 50 7.35 5.58 -2.31
C GLU A 50 7.84 4.45 -3.25
N ASP A 51 9.05 3.92 -3.02
CA ASP A 51 9.62 2.82 -3.82
C ASP A 51 8.74 1.55 -3.76
N MET A 52 8.26 1.17 -2.58
CA MET A 52 7.42 -0.02 -2.40
C MET A 52 5.99 0.19 -2.94
N THR A 53 5.48 1.42 -2.94
CA THR A 53 4.17 1.77 -3.52
C THR A 53 4.21 1.54 -5.03
N GLU A 54 5.27 1.99 -5.71
CA GLU A 54 5.44 1.78 -7.14
C GLU A 54 5.57 0.27 -7.46
N LEU A 55 6.43 -0.44 -6.74
CA LEU A 55 6.61 -1.88 -6.94
C LEU A 55 5.31 -2.67 -6.69
N ALA A 56 4.62 -2.39 -5.59
CA ALA A 56 3.36 -3.05 -5.26
C ALA A 56 2.27 -2.77 -6.31
N SER A 57 2.20 -1.55 -6.84
CA SER A 57 1.27 -1.20 -7.91
C SER A 57 1.51 -2.06 -9.16
N ARG A 58 2.78 -2.21 -9.56
CA ARG A 58 3.16 -3.01 -10.74
C ARG A 58 2.90 -4.50 -10.56
N LEU A 59 3.14 -5.04 -9.35
CA LEU A 59 2.95 -6.46 -9.06
C LEU A 59 1.49 -6.85 -8.88
N THR A 60 0.67 -5.99 -8.27
CA THR A 60 -0.74 -6.29 -7.98
C THR A 60 -1.69 -5.86 -9.11
N GLY A 61 -1.30 -4.87 -9.91
CA GLY A 61 -2.20 -4.19 -10.85
C GLY A 61 -3.22 -3.26 -10.17
N TYR A 62 -3.09 -3.02 -8.86
CA TYR A 62 -3.90 -2.07 -8.11
C TYR A 62 -3.18 -0.75 -7.96
N TYR A 63 -3.92 0.36 -8.05
CA TYR A 63 -3.42 1.64 -7.59
C TYR A 63 -3.24 1.61 -6.07
N ILE A 64 -2.05 1.95 -5.58
CA ILE A 64 -1.77 1.94 -4.14
C ILE A 64 -1.85 3.35 -3.59
N TYR A 65 -2.81 3.57 -2.69
CA TYR A 65 -3.06 4.84 -2.04
C TYR A 65 -2.60 4.80 -0.58
N VAL A 66 -1.55 5.54 -0.24
CA VAL A 66 -1.04 5.60 1.14
C VAL A 66 -1.73 6.72 1.92
N SER A 67 -2.43 6.35 2.99
CA SER A 67 -3.12 7.25 3.90
C SER A 67 -2.35 7.37 5.21
N GLN A 68 -2.14 8.60 5.67
CA GLN A 68 -1.50 8.89 6.95
C GLN A 68 -2.55 9.29 7.99
N ILE A 69 -2.40 8.78 9.22
CA ILE A 69 -3.16 9.20 10.40
C ILE A 69 -2.24 9.64 11.54
#